data_AF-A0A1Y6BCS1-F1
#
_entry.id   AF-A0A1Y6BCS1-F1
#
_cell.length_a   1.000
_cell.length_b   1.000
_cell.length_c   1.000
_cell.angle_alpha   90.00
_cell.angle_beta   90.00
_cell.angle_gamma   90.00
#
_symmetry.space_group_name_H-M   'P 1'
#
loop_
_entity.id
_entity.type
_entity.pdbx_description
1 polymer ?
#
loop_
_entity_poly.entity_id
_entity_poly.type
_entity_poly.pdbx_seq_one_letter_code
_entity_poly.pdbx_strand_id
1 'polypeptide(L)'
;MTHYSSVFLVVAFMLLPQNGLSGTKLPLRQSVLEEADRILNLANVSYVYGGKQLGHSSHCDACTSCLSEKVPQKNRRLEVCPVCRSCSLDCSHFVSLVFTQAGLRAPYLTTSQMRDLPTDTLRRRYGWVNLGNRASRALPGDLLVYPGHVVIVEKVIKPGTGHVVHATSGKEVRGPGQGIQRQTLVTFKTYKGPLQKVLRHESLLKELRRTLSPKYGVRSKL
;
A
#
# COMPACT_ATOMS: atom_id res chain seq x y z
N MET A 1 49.69 5.83 54.15
CA MET A 1 48.32 5.29 54.33
C MET A 1 47.41 6.46 54.68
N THR A 2 46.58 6.92 53.75
CA THR A 2 45.16 7.25 53.94
C THR A 2 44.61 7.75 52.61
N HIS A 3 43.55 7.08 52.16
CA HIS A 3 42.87 7.25 50.89
C HIS A 3 42.03 8.53 50.87
N TYR A 4 41.99 9.24 49.74
CA TYR A 4 40.90 10.15 49.43
C TYR A 4 40.08 9.61 48.26
N SER A 5 38.81 9.40 48.58
CA SER A 5 37.79 8.74 47.79
C SER A 5 37.39 9.50 46.54
N SER A 6 37.11 8.69 45.53
CA SER A 6 36.47 9.01 44.26
C SER A 6 35.17 9.81 44.44
N VAL A 7 35.11 11.02 43.87
CA VAL A 7 33.85 11.72 43.61
C VAL A 7 33.25 11.08 42.35
N PHE A 8 32.41 10.07 42.56
CA PHE A 8 31.47 9.58 41.55
C PHE A 8 30.42 10.66 41.33
N LEU A 9 30.57 11.45 40.26
CA LEU A 9 29.48 12.27 39.75
C LEU A 9 28.47 11.33 39.09
N VAL A 10 27.50 10.86 39.87
CA VAL A 10 26.31 10.18 39.37
C VAL A 10 25.58 11.16 38.48
N VAL A 11 25.76 11.02 37.17
CA VAL A 11 24.88 11.62 36.17
C VAL A 11 23.53 10.92 36.33
N ALA A 12 22.72 11.47 37.22
CA ALA A 12 21.30 11.20 37.28
C ALA A 12 20.69 11.77 35.99
N PHE A 13 20.77 11.00 34.90
CA PHE A 13 19.86 11.15 33.78
C PHE A 13 18.47 10.86 34.35
N MET A 14 17.83 11.94 34.80
CA MET A 14 16.43 11.92 35.16
C MET A 14 15.67 11.26 34.01
N LEU A 15 15.04 10.16 34.40
CA LEU A 15 13.91 9.52 33.75
C LEU A 15 12.86 10.60 33.46
N LEU A 16 13.03 11.34 32.37
CA LEU A 16 11.92 12.01 31.75
C LEU A 16 11.03 10.90 31.20
N PRO A 17 9.78 10.77 31.67
CA PRO A 17 8.85 9.89 31.00
C PRO A 17 8.78 10.37 29.55
N GLN A 18 9.06 9.46 28.61
CA GLN A 18 8.69 9.62 27.22
C GLN A 18 7.17 9.64 27.16
N ASN A 19 6.58 10.74 27.61
CA ASN A 19 5.17 11.02 27.48
C ASN A 19 4.88 10.96 25.98
N GLY A 20 4.07 9.97 25.64
CA GLY A 20 3.80 9.61 24.28
C GLY A 20 3.30 10.83 23.52
N LEU A 21 4.13 11.28 22.58
CA LEU A 21 3.63 11.70 21.28
C LEU A 21 3.00 10.46 20.65
N SER A 22 1.84 10.05 21.17
CA SER A 22 0.94 9.13 20.50
C SER A 22 0.61 9.84 19.20
N GLY A 23 1.34 9.46 18.14
CA GLY A 23 1.26 10.06 16.83
C GLY A 23 -0.21 10.16 16.45
N THR A 24 -0.63 11.32 15.96
CA THR A 24 -2.05 11.60 15.79
C THR A 24 -2.73 10.47 15.05
N LYS A 25 -3.72 9.82 15.69
CA LYS A 25 -4.35 8.62 15.14
C LYS A 25 -5.05 8.97 13.83
N LEU A 26 -4.70 8.25 12.77
CA LEU A 26 -5.32 8.31 11.45
C LEU A 26 -6.01 6.95 11.19
N PRO A 27 -7.15 6.67 11.86
CA PRO A 27 -7.78 5.35 11.85
C PRO A 27 -8.10 4.83 10.45
N LEU A 28 -8.60 5.65 9.52
CA LEU A 28 -8.91 5.20 8.16
C LEU A 28 -7.65 4.80 7.40
N ARG A 29 -6.58 5.57 7.56
CA ARG A 29 -5.28 5.25 6.98
C ARG A 29 -4.71 3.96 7.56
N GLN A 30 -4.86 3.78 8.88
CA GLN A 30 -4.46 2.56 9.56
C GLN A 30 -5.24 1.34 9.04
N SER A 31 -6.57 1.44 8.89
CA SER A 31 -7.39 0.35 8.34
C SER A 31 -6.99 -0.05 6.92
N VAL A 32 -6.64 0.91 6.05
CA VAL A 32 -6.12 0.61 4.70
C VAL A 32 -4.82 -0.19 4.77
N LEU A 33 -3.92 0.18 5.68
CA LEU A 33 -2.63 -0.49 5.84
C LEU A 33 -2.78 -1.89 6.47
N GLU A 34 -3.68 -2.04 7.44
CA GLU A 34 -4.01 -3.32 8.08
C GLU A 34 -4.62 -4.30 7.07
N GLU A 35 -5.52 -3.84 6.20
CA GLU A 35 -6.06 -4.70 5.14
C GLU A 35 -5.02 -5.07 4.07
N ALA A 36 -4.13 -4.14 3.71
CA ALA A 36 -3.01 -4.45 2.83
C ALA A 36 -2.07 -5.50 3.43
N ASP A 37 -1.77 -5.40 4.73
CA ASP A 37 -0.93 -6.37 5.45
C ASP A 37 -1.65 -7.73 5.62
N ARG A 38 -2.93 -7.73 5.99
CA ARG A 38 -3.73 -8.95 6.10
C ARG A 38 -3.75 -9.74 4.80
N ILE A 39 -3.94 -9.06 3.66
CA ILE A 39 -3.92 -9.69 2.34
C ILE A 39 -2.50 -10.13 1.95
N LEU A 40 -1.47 -9.33 2.28
CA LEU A 40 -0.07 -9.71 2.06
C LEU A 40 0.30 -11.02 2.76
N ASN A 41 -0.25 -11.26 3.95
CA ASN A 41 0.00 -12.46 4.74
C ASN A 41 -0.78 -13.70 4.25
N LEU A 42 -1.59 -13.59 3.19
CA LEU A 42 -2.21 -14.73 2.52
C LEU A 42 -1.19 -15.43 1.60
N ALA A 43 -0.54 -16.47 2.16
CA ALA A 43 0.62 -17.12 1.56
C ALA A 43 0.37 -17.93 0.27
N ASN A 44 -0.88 -18.06 -0.20
CA ASN A 44 -1.25 -18.88 -1.35
C ASN A 44 -1.93 -18.10 -2.49
N VAL A 45 -2.00 -16.76 -2.40
CA VAL A 45 -2.64 -15.95 -3.43
C VAL A 45 -1.64 -15.68 -4.55
N SER A 46 -1.91 -16.22 -5.73
CA SER A 46 -1.10 -15.98 -6.93
C SER A 46 -1.48 -14.68 -7.63
N TYR A 47 -0.47 -13.96 -8.16
CA TYR A 47 -0.72 -12.87 -9.10
C TYR A 47 -1.06 -13.42 -10.48
N VAL A 48 -2.19 -12.97 -11.03
CA VAL A 48 -2.62 -13.30 -12.38
C VAL A 48 -3.19 -12.04 -13.02
N TYR A 49 -2.74 -11.72 -14.24
CA TYR A 49 -3.29 -10.60 -14.99
C TYR A 49 -4.78 -10.84 -15.26
N GLY A 50 -5.63 -9.90 -14.82
CA GLY A 50 -7.09 -10.05 -14.87
C GLY A 50 -7.70 -10.87 -13.74
N GLY A 51 -6.90 -11.32 -12.76
CA GLY A 51 -7.38 -11.92 -11.52
C GLY A 51 -8.08 -10.88 -10.64
N LYS A 52 -9.23 -11.24 -10.05
CA LYS A 52 -10.18 -10.26 -9.51
C LYS A 52 -10.55 -10.41 -8.05
N GLN A 53 -10.23 -11.55 -7.42
CA GLN A 53 -10.82 -11.89 -6.13
C GLN A 53 -9.96 -12.85 -5.31
N LEU A 54 -10.21 -12.80 -4.00
CA LEU A 54 -9.77 -13.81 -3.03
C LEU A 54 -10.89 -14.82 -2.85
N GLY A 55 -10.64 -16.07 -3.21
CA GLY A 55 -11.56 -17.19 -3.01
C GLY A 55 -11.26 -17.97 -1.73
N HIS A 56 -11.89 -19.13 -1.59
CA HIS A 56 -11.52 -20.11 -0.57
C HIS A 56 -10.08 -20.57 -0.73
N SER A 57 -9.41 -20.92 0.39
CA SER A 57 -8.02 -21.37 0.39
C SER A 57 -7.77 -22.49 -0.61
N SER A 58 -8.67 -23.49 -0.68
CA SER A 58 -8.56 -24.61 -1.62
C SER A 58 -8.47 -24.18 -3.09
N HIS A 59 -9.17 -23.10 -3.49
CA HIS A 59 -9.05 -22.55 -4.85
C HIS A 59 -7.73 -21.82 -5.08
N CYS A 60 -7.22 -21.13 -4.05
CA CYS A 60 -5.93 -20.45 -4.11
C CYS A 60 -4.78 -21.46 -4.23
N ASP A 61 -4.85 -22.54 -3.46
CA ASP A 61 -3.90 -23.66 -3.52
C ASP A 61 -3.95 -24.35 -4.88
N ALA A 62 -5.15 -24.65 -5.40
CA ALA A 62 -5.30 -25.24 -6.73
C ALA A 62 -4.79 -24.34 -7.86
N CYS A 63 -5.01 -23.02 -7.78
CA CYS A 63 -4.43 -22.06 -8.72
C CYS A 63 -2.90 -22.06 -8.66
N THR A 64 -2.35 -22.01 -7.45
CA THR A 64 -0.91 -22.02 -7.20
C THR A 64 -0.27 -23.30 -7.76
N SER A 65 -0.85 -24.48 -7.48
CA SER A 65 -0.38 -25.76 -8.01
C SER A 65 -0.39 -25.79 -9.54
N CYS A 66 -1.50 -25.37 -10.17
CA CYS A 66 -1.59 -25.34 -11.63
C CYS A 66 -0.54 -24.42 -12.27
N LEU A 67 -0.31 -23.23 -11.69
CA LEU A 67 0.68 -22.28 -12.19
C LEU A 67 2.11 -22.78 -12.02
N SER A 68 2.38 -23.55 -10.95
CA SER A 68 3.68 -24.17 -10.72
C SER A 68 3.96 -25.31 -11.69
N GLU A 69 2.94 -26.12 -12.00
CA GLU A 69 3.06 -27.26 -12.91
C GLU A 69 3.17 -26.81 -14.38
N LYS A 70 2.27 -25.93 -14.82
CA LYS A 70 2.15 -25.58 -16.25
C LYS A 70 3.03 -24.41 -16.68
N VAL A 71 3.52 -23.61 -15.73
CA VAL A 71 4.35 -22.40 -15.94
C VAL A 71 3.92 -21.53 -17.15
N PRO A 72 2.64 -21.16 -17.28
CA PRO A 72 2.18 -20.44 -18.46
C PRO A 72 2.69 -19.00 -18.49
N GLN A 73 2.81 -18.46 -19.70
CA GLN A 73 3.07 -17.03 -19.92
C GLN A 73 2.02 -16.15 -19.20
N LYS A 74 2.43 -14.96 -18.74
CA LYS A 74 1.63 -14.10 -17.85
C LYS A 74 0.22 -13.80 -18.36
N ASN A 75 0.07 -13.56 -19.65
CA ASN A 75 -1.19 -13.26 -20.33
C ASN A 75 -2.08 -14.48 -20.61
N ARG A 76 -1.54 -15.72 -20.52
CA ARG A 76 -2.26 -16.97 -20.76
C ARG A 76 -2.63 -17.74 -19.50
N ARG A 77 -2.27 -17.21 -18.31
CA ARG A 77 -2.51 -17.86 -17.01
C ARG A 77 -3.97 -18.26 -16.79
N LEU A 78 -4.94 -17.39 -17.08
CA LEU A 78 -6.37 -17.68 -16.90
C LEU A 78 -6.97 -18.64 -17.95
N GLU A 79 -6.30 -18.81 -19.09
CA GLU A 79 -6.66 -19.76 -20.13
C GLU A 79 -6.15 -21.16 -19.74
N VAL A 80 -4.88 -21.25 -19.36
CA VAL A 80 -4.18 -22.51 -19.04
C VAL A 80 -4.55 -23.06 -17.64
N CYS A 81 -4.81 -22.16 -16.69
CA CYS A 81 -5.20 -22.45 -15.31
C CYS A 81 -6.53 -21.75 -14.96
N PRO A 82 -7.68 -22.25 -15.44
CA PRO A 82 -8.98 -21.59 -15.25
C PRO A 82 -9.41 -21.50 -13.78
N VAL A 83 -8.94 -22.42 -12.91
CA VAL A 83 -9.18 -22.37 -11.46
C VAL A 83 -8.71 -21.05 -10.82
N CYS A 84 -7.71 -20.38 -11.42
CA CYS A 84 -7.25 -19.07 -10.95
C CYS A 84 -8.30 -17.96 -11.07
N ARG A 85 -9.38 -18.14 -11.84
CA ARG A 85 -10.52 -17.21 -11.85
C ARG A 85 -11.20 -17.14 -10.49
N SER A 86 -11.16 -18.23 -9.72
CA SER A 86 -11.78 -18.34 -8.41
C SER A 86 -10.91 -17.77 -7.28
N CYS A 87 -9.59 -17.77 -7.43
CA CYS A 87 -8.67 -17.13 -6.50
C CYS A 87 -7.38 -16.66 -7.19
N SER A 88 -7.30 -15.38 -7.50
CA SER A 88 -6.09 -14.67 -7.93
C SER A 88 -6.34 -13.17 -7.97
N LEU A 89 -5.28 -12.37 -7.89
CA LEU A 89 -5.37 -10.91 -7.93
C LEU A 89 -4.39 -10.31 -8.94
N ASP A 90 -4.83 -9.26 -9.64
CA ASP A 90 -3.94 -8.29 -10.26
C ASP A 90 -3.72 -7.05 -9.37
N CYS A 91 -2.82 -6.15 -9.78
CA CYS A 91 -2.45 -4.98 -8.98
C CYS A 91 -3.62 -4.00 -8.75
N SER A 92 -4.51 -3.86 -9.73
CA SER A 92 -5.65 -2.95 -9.64
C SER A 92 -6.78 -3.51 -8.78
N HIS A 93 -7.05 -4.82 -8.88
CA HIS A 93 -8.02 -5.52 -8.04
C HIS A 93 -7.53 -5.61 -6.59
N PHE A 94 -6.23 -5.82 -6.36
CA PHE A 94 -5.66 -5.74 -5.02
C PHE A 94 -5.96 -4.40 -4.34
N VAL A 95 -5.72 -3.28 -5.03
CA VAL A 95 -6.05 -1.94 -4.51
C VAL A 95 -7.55 -1.79 -4.24
N SER A 96 -8.39 -2.19 -5.20
CA SER A 96 -9.84 -2.10 -5.05
C SER A 96 -10.31 -2.88 -3.82
N LEU A 97 -9.77 -4.08 -3.62
CA LEU A 97 -10.12 -4.96 -2.51
C LEU A 97 -9.68 -4.39 -1.17
N VAL A 98 -8.42 -3.95 -1.05
CA VAL A 98 -7.88 -3.33 0.18
C VAL A 98 -8.77 -2.17 0.63
N PHE A 99 -9.08 -1.23 -0.28
CA PHE A 99 -9.86 -0.06 0.08
C PHE A 99 -11.32 -0.41 0.42
N THR A 100 -11.91 -1.36 -0.31
CA THR A 100 -13.28 -1.80 -0.03
C THR A 100 -13.38 -2.49 1.33
N GLN A 101 -12.42 -3.37 1.66
CA GLN A 101 -12.37 -4.06 2.95
C GLN A 101 -12.04 -3.12 4.10
N ALA A 102 -11.28 -2.04 3.84
CA ALA A 102 -11.07 -0.95 4.79
C ALA A 102 -12.30 -0.02 4.96
N GLY A 103 -13.46 -0.37 4.37
CA GLY A 103 -14.71 0.39 4.50
C GLY A 103 -14.76 1.67 3.64
N LEU A 104 -13.84 1.83 2.69
CA LEU A 104 -13.81 2.99 1.79
C LEU A 104 -14.56 2.70 0.49
N ARG A 105 -15.38 3.65 0.04
CA ARG A 105 -16.03 3.59 -1.27
C ARG A 105 -14.99 3.81 -2.38
N ALA A 106 -14.37 2.72 -2.84
CA ALA A 106 -13.39 2.73 -3.92
C ALA A 106 -13.88 1.87 -5.10
N PRO A 107 -14.69 2.44 -6.02
CA PRO A 107 -15.10 1.72 -7.21
C PRO A 107 -13.89 1.27 -8.02
N TYR A 108 -13.98 0.08 -8.62
CA TYR A 108 -12.88 -0.51 -9.38
C TYR A 108 -12.39 0.44 -10.49
N LEU A 109 -11.06 0.55 -10.59
CA LEU A 109 -10.34 1.25 -11.64
C LEU A 109 -9.23 0.36 -12.16
N THR A 110 -9.09 0.24 -13.48
CA THR A 110 -7.87 -0.33 -14.06
C THR A 110 -6.69 0.60 -13.83
N THR A 111 -5.46 0.07 -13.92
CA THR A 111 -4.23 0.88 -13.87
C THR A 111 -4.17 1.93 -14.98
N SER A 112 -4.67 1.63 -16.18
CA SER A 112 -4.79 2.62 -17.26
C SER A 112 -5.76 3.74 -16.91
N GLN A 113 -6.92 3.44 -16.34
CA GLN A 113 -7.86 4.47 -15.91
C GLN A 113 -7.30 5.34 -14.78
N MET A 114 -6.60 4.76 -13.81
CA MET A 114 -5.90 5.55 -12.78
C MET A 114 -4.92 6.55 -13.39
N ARG A 115 -4.16 6.12 -14.42
CA ARG A 115 -3.19 6.95 -15.15
C ARG A 115 -3.84 7.98 -16.08
N ASP A 116 -4.91 7.63 -16.79
CA ASP A 116 -5.37 8.41 -17.94
C ASP A 116 -6.60 9.27 -17.64
N LEU A 117 -7.41 8.92 -16.64
CA LEU A 117 -8.59 9.71 -16.32
C LEU A 117 -8.22 11.12 -15.82
N PRO A 118 -9.01 12.14 -16.23
CA PRO A 118 -8.89 13.49 -15.70
C PRO A 118 -9.06 13.54 -14.17
N THR A 119 -8.40 14.50 -13.52
CA THR A 119 -8.46 14.68 -12.06
C THR A 119 -9.88 14.82 -11.53
N ASP A 120 -10.74 15.56 -12.24
CA ASP A 120 -12.14 15.75 -11.83
C ASP A 120 -12.96 14.45 -11.92
N THR A 121 -12.72 13.64 -12.96
CA THR A 121 -13.36 12.32 -13.10
C THR A 121 -12.91 11.37 -11.98
N LEU A 122 -11.61 11.30 -11.71
CA LEU A 122 -11.04 10.52 -10.61
C LEU A 122 -11.68 10.90 -9.27
N ARG A 123 -11.83 12.19 -9.00
CA ARG A 123 -12.40 12.66 -7.74
C ARG A 123 -13.91 12.41 -7.67
N ARG A 124 -14.68 12.89 -8.64
CA ARG A 124 -16.16 12.88 -8.56
C ARG A 124 -16.76 11.48 -8.66
N ARG A 125 -16.19 10.61 -9.50
CA ARG A 125 -16.75 9.27 -9.74
C ARG A 125 -16.11 8.18 -8.87
N TYR A 126 -14.84 8.36 -8.51
CA TYR A 126 -14.05 7.30 -7.88
C TYR A 126 -13.43 7.68 -6.53
N GLY A 127 -13.59 8.94 -6.08
CA GLY A 127 -13.08 9.38 -4.78
C GLY A 127 -11.55 9.53 -4.72
N TRP A 128 -10.85 9.58 -5.86
CA TRP A 128 -9.39 9.72 -5.90
C TRP A 128 -8.95 11.15 -6.18
N VAL A 129 -8.11 11.70 -5.32
CA VAL A 129 -7.48 13.00 -5.50
C VAL A 129 -6.10 12.80 -6.12
N ASN A 130 -5.88 13.38 -7.30
CA ASN A 130 -4.58 13.38 -7.98
C ASN A 130 -3.65 14.44 -7.36
N LEU A 131 -2.55 14.00 -6.76
CA LEU A 131 -1.53 14.88 -6.15
C LEU A 131 -0.37 15.20 -7.12
N GLY A 132 -0.51 14.85 -8.40
CA GLY A 132 0.52 14.96 -9.42
C GLY A 132 1.53 13.80 -9.35
N ASN A 133 2.71 14.00 -9.93
CA ASN A 133 3.79 12.99 -9.99
C ASN A 133 4.93 13.25 -8.99
N ARG A 134 4.76 14.19 -8.06
CA ARG A 134 5.79 14.52 -7.07
C ARG A 134 5.83 13.45 -5.97
N ALA A 135 6.81 12.56 -6.05
CA ALA A 135 7.05 11.47 -5.10
C ALA A 135 7.10 11.91 -3.62
N SER A 136 7.56 13.15 -3.35
CA SER A 136 7.62 13.71 -1.99
C SER A 136 6.26 14.00 -1.35
N ARG A 137 5.17 14.00 -2.13
CA ARG A 137 3.79 14.20 -1.61
C ARG A 137 3.14 12.93 -1.07
N ALA A 138 3.73 11.77 -1.35
CA ALA A 138 3.17 10.49 -0.97
C ALA A 138 3.19 10.28 0.54
N LEU A 139 2.12 9.72 1.07
CA LEU A 139 1.95 9.32 2.47
C LEU A 139 1.51 7.84 2.57
N PRO A 140 1.72 7.16 3.70
CA PRO A 140 1.26 5.78 3.92
C PRO A 140 -0.22 5.59 3.60
N GLY A 141 -0.63 4.70 2.71
CA GLY A 141 -2.02 4.51 2.26
C GLY A 141 -2.36 5.26 0.97
N ASP A 142 -1.45 6.06 0.42
CA ASP A 142 -1.59 6.60 -0.93
C ASP A 142 -1.21 5.56 -1.98
N LEU A 143 -1.71 5.74 -3.21
CA LEU A 143 -1.33 4.95 -4.36
C LEU A 143 -0.20 5.62 -5.15
N LEU A 144 0.78 4.85 -5.60
CA LEU A 144 1.72 5.25 -6.64
C LEU A 144 1.38 4.53 -7.94
N VAL A 145 1.09 5.28 -8.98
CA VAL A 145 0.68 4.77 -10.29
C VAL A 145 1.85 4.84 -11.26
N TYR A 146 2.17 3.70 -11.88
CA TYR A 146 3.22 3.52 -12.86
C TYR A 146 2.63 2.98 -14.18
N PRO A 147 3.39 2.94 -15.28
CA PRO A 147 2.95 2.29 -16.51
C PRO A 147 2.57 0.81 -16.26
N GLY A 148 1.28 0.50 -16.37
CA GLY A 148 0.75 -0.87 -16.18
C GLY A 148 0.75 -1.39 -14.76
N HIS A 149 1.06 -0.57 -13.74
CA HIS A 149 1.23 -1.04 -12.37
C HIS A 149 0.79 -0.02 -11.31
N VAL A 150 0.30 -0.49 -10.17
CA VAL A 150 -0.06 0.34 -9.02
C VAL A 150 0.40 -0.32 -7.73
N VAL A 151 0.82 0.50 -6.76
CA VAL A 151 1.23 0.05 -5.42
C VAL A 151 0.62 0.94 -4.34
N ILE A 152 0.47 0.40 -3.13
CA ILE A 152 0.09 1.14 -1.93
C ILE A 152 1.36 1.51 -1.17
N VAL A 153 1.51 2.77 -0.78
CA VAL A 153 2.60 3.20 0.11
C VAL A 153 2.34 2.66 1.50
N GLU A 154 3.23 1.86 2.05
CA GLU A 154 3.08 1.34 3.40
C GLU A 154 3.73 2.28 4.43
N LYS A 155 4.94 2.73 4.13
CA LYS A 155 5.74 3.55 5.03
C LYS A 155 6.55 4.54 4.23
N VAL A 156 6.68 5.77 4.70
CA VAL A 156 7.62 6.75 4.15
C VAL A 156 8.82 6.81 5.09
N ILE A 157 10.01 6.56 4.55
CA ILE A 157 11.26 6.64 5.32
C ILE A 157 11.84 8.06 5.19
N LYS A 158 11.81 8.60 3.98
CA LYS A 158 12.16 10.00 3.66
C LYS A 158 11.37 10.45 2.42
N PRO A 159 11.27 11.76 2.13
CA PRO A 159 10.51 12.23 0.97
C PRO A 159 10.93 11.52 -0.33
N GLY A 160 9.97 10.80 -0.95
CA GLY A 160 10.20 10.05 -2.19
C GLY A 160 10.81 8.65 -2.04
N THR A 161 11.04 8.17 -0.81
CA THR A 161 11.54 6.81 -0.53
C THR A 161 10.75 6.16 0.59
N GLY A 162 10.40 4.90 0.42
CA GLY A 162 9.61 4.20 1.43
C GLY A 162 9.42 2.72 1.15
N HIS A 163 8.45 2.13 1.84
CA HIS A 163 8.01 0.76 1.63
C HIS A 163 6.68 0.78 0.90
N VAL A 164 6.45 -0.22 0.06
CA VAL A 164 5.20 -0.37 -0.67
C VAL A 164 4.71 -1.81 -0.60
N VAL A 165 3.39 -1.98 -0.65
CA VAL A 165 2.72 -3.29 -0.77
C VAL A 165 1.92 -3.31 -2.07
N HIS A 166 2.00 -4.40 -2.81
CA HIS A 166 1.29 -4.54 -4.08
C HIS A 166 1.16 -5.98 -4.55
N ALA A 167 0.19 -6.23 -5.43
CA ALA A 167 0.14 -7.49 -6.18
C ALA A 167 1.11 -7.44 -7.37
N THR A 168 1.88 -8.50 -7.59
CA THR A 168 2.84 -8.62 -8.69
C THR A 168 3.21 -10.08 -8.92
N SER A 169 3.58 -10.42 -10.14
CA SER A 169 4.19 -11.74 -10.43
C SER A 169 5.60 -11.89 -9.86
N GLY A 170 6.15 -10.86 -9.22
CA GLY A 170 7.59 -10.69 -9.05
C GLY A 170 8.35 -10.65 -10.39
N LYS A 171 9.66 -10.38 -10.32
CA LYS A 171 10.64 -10.85 -11.31
C LYS A 171 11.04 -12.25 -10.86
N GLU A 172 10.20 -13.27 -11.03
CA GLU A 172 10.60 -14.70 -10.86
C GLU A 172 11.14 -15.18 -9.48
N VAL A 173 11.32 -14.33 -8.45
CA VAL A 173 11.99 -14.74 -7.19
C VAL A 173 11.13 -15.57 -6.22
N ARG A 174 9.80 -15.49 -6.28
CA ARG A 174 8.93 -16.14 -5.27
C ARG A 174 7.90 -17.14 -5.79
N GLY A 175 7.84 -17.36 -7.11
CA GLY A 175 6.93 -18.34 -7.71
C GLY A 175 5.43 -18.07 -7.46
N PRO A 176 4.56 -19.03 -7.83
CA PRO A 176 3.13 -19.05 -7.49
C PRO A 176 2.89 -19.05 -5.97
N GLY A 177 1.73 -18.55 -5.54
CA GLY A 177 1.33 -18.43 -4.13
C GLY A 177 1.80 -17.13 -3.45
N GLN A 178 2.76 -16.42 -4.02
CA GLN A 178 3.37 -15.22 -3.43
C GLN A 178 3.09 -13.96 -4.25
N GLY A 179 1.83 -13.82 -4.65
CA GLY A 179 1.34 -12.78 -5.56
C GLY A 179 1.24 -11.39 -4.96
N ILE A 180 1.24 -11.27 -3.62
CA ILE A 180 1.24 -10.00 -2.91
C ILE A 180 2.60 -9.84 -2.23
N GLN A 181 3.22 -8.67 -2.36
CA GLN A 181 4.60 -8.47 -1.94
C GLN A 181 4.77 -7.10 -1.27
N ARG A 182 5.57 -7.11 -0.21
CA ARG A 182 6.18 -5.91 0.37
C ARG A 182 7.55 -5.68 -0.28
N GLN A 183 7.80 -4.43 -0.64
CA GLN A 183 9.07 -3.99 -1.21
C GLN A 183 9.58 -2.85 -0.34
N THR A 184 10.76 -3.04 0.23
CA THR A 184 11.37 -2.11 1.18
C THR A 184 12.33 -1.15 0.45
N LEU A 185 12.54 0.02 1.04
CA LEU A 185 13.47 1.05 0.56
C LEU A 185 13.35 1.41 -0.94
N VAL A 186 12.13 1.41 -1.48
CA VAL A 186 11.90 1.74 -2.88
C VAL A 186 12.00 3.24 -3.12
N THR A 187 12.66 3.62 -4.22
CA THR A 187 12.62 5.00 -4.73
C THR A 187 11.35 5.19 -5.55
N PHE A 188 10.37 5.92 -4.99
CA PHE A 188 9.04 6.07 -5.58
C PHE A 188 9.06 6.66 -7.00
N LYS A 189 10.04 7.50 -7.32
CA LYS A 189 10.12 8.14 -8.64
C LYS A 189 10.36 7.13 -9.78
N THR A 190 11.04 6.02 -9.51
CA THR A 190 11.60 5.14 -10.55
C THR A 190 11.29 3.64 -10.38
N TYR A 191 10.65 3.23 -9.28
CA TYR A 191 10.53 1.82 -8.89
C TYR A 191 10.04 0.85 -9.99
N LYS A 192 8.93 1.16 -10.67
CA LYS A 192 8.36 0.35 -11.77
C LYS A 192 8.32 1.16 -13.07
N GLY A 193 9.36 1.95 -13.29
CA GLY A 193 9.39 3.00 -14.31
C GLY A 193 9.02 4.38 -13.74
N PRO A 194 8.83 5.39 -14.60
CA PRO A 194 8.56 6.75 -14.16
C PRO A 194 7.20 6.86 -13.47
N LEU A 195 7.19 7.39 -12.25
CA LEU A 195 5.97 7.69 -11.49
C LEU A 195 5.04 8.61 -12.31
N GLN A 196 3.81 8.15 -12.56
CA GLN A 196 2.82 8.89 -13.34
C GLN A 196 1.95 9.75 -12.44
N LYS A 197 1.43 9.17 -11.35
CA LYS A 197 0.56 9.86 -10.39
C LYS A 197 0.75 9.33 -8.97
N VAL A 198 0.53 10.23 -8.01
CA VAL A 198 0.23 9.90 -6.63
C VAL A 198 -1.26 10.14 -6.44
N LEU A 199 -2.01 9.10 -6.07
CA LEU A 199 -3.44 9.19 -5.81
C LEU A 199 -3.71 9.02 -4.31
N ARG A 200 -4.53 9.90 -3.74
CA ARG A 200 -5.00 9.79 -2.36
C ARG A 200 -6.51 9.71 -2.33
N HIS A 201 -7.04 8.73 -1.62
CA HIS A 201 -8.49 8.61 -1.46
C HIS A 201 -9.04 9.82 -0.67
N GLU A 202 -10.19 10.36 -1.06
CA GLU A 202 -10.74 11.59 -0.51
C GLU A 202 -10.99 11.49 0.99
N SER A 203 -11.45 10.33 1.48
CA SER A 203 -11.63 10.10 2.92
C SER A 203 -10.33 10.22 3.71
N LEU A 204 -9.20 9.74 3.16
CA LEU A 204 -7.88 9.85 3.80
C LEU A 204 -7.37 11.31 3.79
N LEU A 205 -7.74 12.09 2.78
CA LEU A 205 -7.45 13.52 2.73
C LEU A 205 -8.30 14.30 3.75
N LYS A 206 -9.59 13.97 3.86
CA LYS A 206 -10.53 14.57 4.83
C LYS A 206 -10.09 14.28 6.26
N GLU A 207 -9.67 13.05 6.55
CA GLU A 207 -9.09 12.65 7.83
C GLU A 207 -7.87 13.51 8.17
N LEU A 208 -6.88 13.57 7.28
CA LEU A 208 -5.67 14.37 7.50
C LEU A 208 -5.99 15.84 7.79
N ARG A 209 -6.94 16.44 7.05
CA ARG A 209 -7.36 17.83 7.27
C ARG A 209 -8.01 18.01 8.64
N ARG A 210 -8.96 17.15 9.03
CA ARG A 210 -9.61 17.20 10.35
C ARG A 210 -8.61 17.08 11.49
N THR A 211 -7.56 16.30 11.29
CA THR A 211 -6.51 16.09 12.28
C THR A 211 -5.55 17.28 12.39
N LEU A 212 -5.32 18.02 11.29
CA LEU A 212 -4.43 19.18 11.27
C LEU A 212 -5.14 20.50 11.61
N SER A 213 -6.42 20.68 11.25
CA SER A 213 -7.16 21.94 11.45
C SER A 213 -7.25 22.44 12.91
N PRO A 214 -7.46 21.59 13.94
CA PRO A 214 -7.53 22.05 15.34
C PRO A 214 -6.22 22.64 15.84
N LYS A 215 -5.08 22.20 15.30
CA LYS A 215 -3.75 22.66 15.73
C LYS A 215 -3.33 24.01 15.17
N TYR A 216 -4.01 24.53 14.14
CA TYR A 216 -3.57 25.73 13.42
C TYR A 216 -4.64 26.82 13.25
N GLY A 217 -5.81 26.69 13.87
CA GLY A 217 -6.85 27.74 13.81
C GLY A 217 -7.37 28.07 12.40
N VAL A 218 -7.05 27.25 11.39
CA VAL A 218 -7.45 27.50 10.01
C VAL A 218 -8.90 27.07 9.84
N ARG A 219 -9.82 28.04 9.92
CA ARG A 219 -11.20 27.90 9.44
C ARG A 219 -11.15 27.59 7.94
N SER A 220 -11.39 26.33 7.60
CA SER A 220 -11.64 25.88 6.23
C SER A 220 -12.92 26.53 5.71
N LYS A 221 -12.82 27.64 4.97
CA LYS A 221 -13.92 28.11 4.14
C LYS A 221 -14.08 27.13 2.96
N LEU A 222 -15.21 26.42 2.97
CA LEU A 222 -15.74 25.70 1.81
C LEU A 222 -16.15 26.68 0.72
#